data_AF-A0A6I6SUG0-F1
#
_entry.id   AF-A0A6I6SUG0-F1
#
_cell.length_a   1.000
_cell.length_b   1.000
_cell.length_c   1.000
_cell.angle_alpha   90.00
_cell.angle_beta   90.00
_cell.angle_gamma   90.00
#
_symmetry.space_group_name_H-M   'P 1'
#
loop_
_entity.id
_entity.type
_entity.pdbx_description
1 polymer ?
#
loop_
_entity_poly.entity_id
_entity_poly.type
_entity_poly.pdbx_seq_one_letter_code
_entity_poly.pdbx_strand_id
1 'polypeptide(L)'
;MSGTPEASFSIEHEAGDTKGRYMVKLNGIKAEMTYSKAGGSVIIIDSTEVPDAMRGQKVGVALVSQAVEDARSLGKKIMPLCPFAKAQFARPQSGAMCCCKVLATFTCPSFWRKTMSWMPDLEPKCPSVGSLNDIETLIVPRARDLGGFEVRRALPAPKRQMVGPFIFFDQMGPVEFLKDEGIDVRPHPHIGLATVTYLYQGEFQHRDSLGTNQIIRPGAVNWMVAGNGVTHSERTSAITRQSKHSVLGVQTWVALPEADEDQPASFEHHGEESLPVLEGEGKEVRLILGTAWGERAPVQTFSEMFYADAILQPGAKLPLPDGHEDRGIYVMSGSVVVAGETFGAGRMMVFRPGDPITIGAGEAGARLMLLGGETLNGPRYISWNFVASSREKLEDAKQAWVEGDFEHGRFRLPPGDDAEFIPFPGQSGK
;
A
#
# COMPACT_ATOMS: atom_id res chain seq x y z
N MET A 1 -11.21 52.75 -1.24
CA MET A 1 -9.74 52.67 -1.16
C MET A 1 -9.36 52.34 0.27
N SER A 2 -8.80 51.16 0.53
CA SER A 2 -8.11 50.83 1.79
C SER A 2 -7.20 49.64 1.52
N GLY A 3 -6.14 49.87 0.75
CA GLY A 3 -5.04 48.91 0.63
C GLY A 3 -4.15 49.04 1.85
N THR A 4 -4.14 48.01 2.70
CA THR A 4 -3.06 47.81 3.69
C THR A 4 -1.71 47.76 2.97
N PRO A 5 -0.66 48.44 3.46
CA PRO A 5 0.67 48.39 2.85
C PRO A 5 1.19 46.94 2.79
N GLU A 6 1.62 46.47 1.63
CA GLU A 6 2.34 45.21 1.52
C GLU A 6 3.73 45.39 2.12
N ALA A 7 4.04 44.63 3.18
CA ALA A 7 5.39 44.57 3.72
C ALA A 7 6.31 43.96 2.64
N SER A 8 7.27 44.75 2.15
CA SER A 8 8.30 44.27 1.22
C SER A 8 9.51 43.74 2.00
N PHE A 9 9.87 42.48 1.79
CA PHE A 9 11.08 41.88 2.36
C PHE A 9 11.82 41.09 1.28
N SER A 10 13.16 41.09 1.33
CA SER A 10 14.03 40.42 0.34
C SER A 10 14.14 38.93 0.61
N ILE A 11 13.96 38.11 -0.44
CA ILE A 11 14.07 36.66 -0.38
C ILE A 11 15.44 36.24 -0.92
N GLU A 12 16.20 35.50 -0.12
CA GLU A 12 17.45 34.84 -0.51
C GLU A 12 17.16 33.41 -0.99
N HIS A 13 17.74 32.99 -2.11
CA HIS A 13 17.58 31.63 -2.65
C HIS A 13 18.93 30.90 -2.72
N GLU A 14 19.01 29.74 -2.06
CA GLU A 14 20.16 28.83 -2.14
C GLU A 14 19.72 27.53 -2.84
N ALA A 15 20.25 27.26 -4.02
CA ALA A 15 19.95 26.07 -4.80
C ALA A 15 21.14 25.09 -4.81
N GLY A 16 20.92 23.86 -4.33
CA GLY A 16 21.83 22.71 -4.49
C GLY A 16 21.32 21.70 -5.52
N ASP A 17 22.08 20.63 -5.75
CA ASP A 17 21.80 19.66 -6.83
C ASP A 17 20.48 18.92 -6.66
N THR A 18 20.18 18.46 -5.45
CA THR A 18 18.96 17.68 -5.12
C THR A 18 18.00 18.44 -4.21
N LYS A 19 18.45 19.50 -3.53
CA LYS A 19 17.66 20.29 -2.58
C LYS A 19 18.00 21.76 -2.67
N GLY A 20 17.13 22.63 -2.17
CA GLY A 20 17.40 24.05 -2.01
C GLY A 20 16.49 24.68 -0.97
N ARG A 21 16.67 25.99 -0.75
CA ARG A 21 15.88 26.75 0.22
C ARG A 21 15.73 28.22 -0.15
N TYR A 22 14.61 28.77 0.28
CA TYR A 22 14.29 30.19 0.24
C TYR A 22 14.28 30.73 1.66
N MET A 23 14.82 31.93 1.88
CA MET A 23 15.01 32.49 3.21
C MET A 23 14.65 33.97 3.22
N VAL A 24 14.07 34.42 4.33
CA VAL A 24 13.86 35.83 4.64
C VAL A 24 14.51 36.11 6.00
N LYS A 25 15.35 37.15 6.07
CA LYS A 25 15.96 37.63 7.32
C LYS A 25 15.41 39.01 7.66
N LEU A 26 14.81 39.15 8.84
CA LEU A 26 14.33 40.43 9.37
C LEU A 26 14.79 40.57 10.82
N ASN A 27 15.47 41.68 11.14
CA ASN A 27 15.96 41.99 12.49
C ASN A 27 16.75 40.84 13.15
N GLY A 28 17.54 40.10 12.37
CA GLY A 28 18.32 38.95 12.84
C GLY A 28 17.55 37.63 13.03
N ILE A 29 16.24 37.61 12.79
CA ILE A 29 15.40 36.41 12.83
C ILE A 29 15.22 35.88 11.40
N LYS A 30 15.22 34.55 11.24
CA LYS A 30 15.15 33.87 9.93
C LYS A 30 13.85 33.08 9.77
N ALA A 31 13.15 33.31 8.66
CA ALA A 31 12.12 32.39 8.16
C ALA A 31 12.70 31.63 6.95
N GLU A 32 12.33 30.36 6.80
CA GLU A 32 12.82 29.55 5.69
C GLU A 32 11.76 28.61 5.09
N MET A 33 11.93 28.31 3.81
CA MET A 33 11.17 27.30 3.10
C MET A 33 12.14 26.40 2.35
N THR A 34 12.07 25.09 2.57
CA THR A 34 12.95 24.12 1.94
C THR A 34 12.23 23.36 0.83
N TYR A 35 12.99 22.92 -0.18
CA TYR A 35 12.47 22.10 -1.25
C TYR A 35 13.45 21.04 -1.72
N SER A 36 12.91 19.96 -2.27
CA SER A 36 13.66 18.89 -2.94
C SER A 36 13.34 18.87 -4.43
N LYS A 37 14.27 18.42 -5.26
CA LYS A 37 14.06 18.22 -6.70
C LYS A 37 13.76 16.74 -6.95
N ALA A 38 12.68 16.45 -7.65
CA ALA A 38 12.34 15.10 -8.08
C ALA A 38 12.42 15.01 -9.60
N GLY A 39 13.42 14.30 -10.10
CA GLY A 39 13.76 14.30 -11.53
C GLY A 39 14.18 15.68 -12.04
N GLY A 40 14.09 15.89 -13.36
CA GLY A 40 14.48 17.15 -14.00
C GLY A 40 13.42 18.26 -13.95
N SER A 41 12.17 17.92 -13.66
CA SER A 41 11.01 18.80 -13.93
C SER A 41 10.13 19.12 -12.72
N VAL A 42 10.39 18.55 -11.52
CA VAL A 42 9.53 18.76 -10.34
C VAL A 42 10.32 19.33 -9.15
N ILE A 43 9.74 20.36 -8.53
CA ILE A 43 10.17 20.92 -7.24
C ILE A 43 9.14 20.55 -6.18
N ILE A 44 9.59 19.99 -5.07
CA ILE A 44 8.77 19.55 -3.94
C ILE A 44 9.00 20.50 -2.78
N ILE A 45 7.99 21.27 -2.36
CA ILE A 45 8.10 22.13 -1.17
C ILE A 45 7.94 21.24 0.06
N ASP A 46 9.03 21.01 0.78
CA ASP A 46 9.13 20.04 1.88
C ASP A 46 8.64 20.66 3.20
N SER A 47 9.12 21.86 3.54
CA SER A 47 8.77 22.57 4.78
C SER A 47 8.69 24.09 4.56
N THR A 48 7.92 24.76 5.42
CA THR A 48 7.85 26.23 5.51
C THR A 48 7.81 26.59 6.98
N GLU A 49 8.85 27.24 7.47
CA GLU A 49 9.05 27.62 8.87
C GLU A 49 9.10 29.14 8.98
N VAL A 50 8.11 29.70 9.68
CA VAL A 50 8.00 31.13 9.95
C VAL A 50 7.93 31.33 11.46
N PRO A 51 8.96 31.94 12.08
CA PRO A 51 8.96 32.21 13.51
C PRO A 51 7.78 33.07 13.95
N ASP A 52 7.37 32.93 15.21
CA ASP A 52 6.19 33.60 15.77
C ASP A 52 6.27 35.12 15.64
N ALA A 53 7.47 35.70 15.76
CA ALA A 53 7.73 37.13 15.56
C ALA A 53 7.40 37.64 14.15
N MET A 54 7.27 36.75 13.16
CA MET A 54 6.96 37.07 11.76
C MET A 54 5.55 36.63 11.32
N ARG A 55 4.73 36.06 12.22
CA ARG A 55 3.34 35.70 11.91
C ARG A 55 2.52 36.94 11.58
N GLY A 56 1.56 36.79 10.66
CA GLY A 56 0.71 37.88 10.18
C GLY A 56 1.35 38.80 9.13
N GLN A 57 2.67 38.73 8.91
CA GLN A 57 3.40 39.56 7.94
C GLN A 57 3.45 38.97 6.52
N LYS A 58 2.67 37.91 6.25
CA LYS A 58 2.64 37.17 4.97
C LYS A 58 4.00 36.60 4.49
N VAL A 59 5.01 36.50 5.36
CA VAL A 59 6.35 35.97 5.01
C VAL A 59 6.29 34.57 4.39
N GLY A 60 5.52 33.66 4.98
CA GLY A 60 5.34 32.31 4.41
C GLY A 60 4.68 32.32 3.03
N VAL A 61 3.72 33.24 2.80
CA VAL A 61 3.05 33.36 1.49
C VAL A 61 4.04 33.80 0.44
N ALA A 62 4.85 34.82 0.74
CA ALA A 62 5.86 35.34 -0.17
C ALA A 62 6.94 34.31 -0.50
N LEU A 63 7.40 33.50 0.46
CA LEU A 63 8.33 32.39 0.21
C LEU A 63 7.74 31.38 -0.80
N VAL A 64 6.48 30.99 -0.62
CA VAL A 64 5.78 30.08 -1.55
C VAL A 64 5.59 30.73 -2.92
N SER A 65 5.17 32.00 -2.97
CA SER A 65 4.99 32.74 -4.21
C SER A 65 6.28 32.85 -5.02
N GLN A 66 7.41 33.15 -4.37
CA GLN A 66 8.71 33.22 -5.04
C GLN A 66 9.10 31.87 -5.64
N ALA A 67 8.90 30.76 -4.90
CA ALA A 67 9.15 29.44 -5.45
C ALA A 67 8.26 29.11 -6.65
N VAL A 68 7.00 29.58 -6.66
CA VAL A 68 6.09 29.45 -7.81
C VAL A 68 6.61 30.21 -9.03
N GLU A 69 7.10 31.43 -8.85
CA GLU A 69 7.67 32.23 -9.93
C GLU A 69 8.94 31.58 -10.51
N ASP A 70 9.83 31.10 -9.64
CA ASP A 70 11.05 30.42 -10.06
C ASP A 70 10.76 29.09 -10.76
N ALA A 71 9.82 28.31 -10.25
CA ALA A 71 9.42 27.08 -10.92
C ALA A 71 8.80 27.37 -12.29
N ARG A 72 7.98 28.43 -12.40
CA ARG A 72 7.39 28.86 -13.67
C ARG A 72 8.46 29.30 -14.67
N SER A 73 9.44 30.09 -14.25
CA SER A 73 10.51 30.57 -15.13
C SER A 73 11.42 29.43 -15.62
N LEU A 74 11.59 28.39 -14.80
CA LEU A 74 12.39 27.20 -15.12
C LEU A 74 11.57 26.08 -15.81
N GLY A 75 10.28 26.28 -16.08
CA GLY A 75 9.42 25.26 -16.67
C GLY A 75 9.21 24.03 -15.77
N LYS A 76 9.28 24.20 -14.45
CA LYS A 76 9.16 23.13 -13.45
C LYS A 76 7.76 23.13 -12.82
N LYS A 77 7.27 21.93 -12.50
CA LYS A 77 6.04 21.71 -11.72
C LYS A 77 6.36 21.84 -10.22
N ILE A 78 5.41 22.32 -9.43
CA ILE A 78 5.51 22.35 -7.95
C ILE A 78 4.58 21.31 -7.34
N MET A 79 5.13 20.54 -6.39
CA MET A 79 4.36 19.70 -5.48
C MET A 79 4.45 20.27 -4.05
N PRO A 80 3.37 20.83 -3.51
CA PRO A 80 3.36 21.35 -2.15
C PRO A 80 3.12 20.21 -1.14
N LEU A 81 4.17 19.64 -0.54
CA LEU A 81 4.01 18.66 0.54
C LEU A 81 3.81 19.34 1.90
N CYS A 82 4.45 20.50 2.10
CA CYS A 82 4.27 21.32 3.29
C CYS A 82 2.78 21.71 3.49
N PRO A 83 2.19 21.50 4.68
CA PRO A 83 0.80 21.87 4.98
C PRO A 83 0.50 23.35 4.70
N PHE A 84 1.45 24.24 5.02
CA PHE A 84 1.29 25.68 4.75
C PHE A 84 1.20 25.95 3.24
N ALA A 85 2.11 25.39 2.45
CA ALA A 85 2.09 25.54 0.99
C ALA A 85 0.79 24.98 0.42
N LYS A 86 0.36 23.78 0.83
CA LYS A 86 -0.94 23.20 0.42
C LYS A 86 -2.11 24.16 0.66
N ALA A 87 -2.16 24.75 1.85
CA ALA A 87 -3.21 25.71 2.20
C ALA A 87 -3.16 26.98 1.33
N GLN A 88 -1.98 27.42 0.85
CA GLN A 88 -1.88 28.53 -0.08
C GLN A 88 -2.40 28.15 -1.49
N PHE A 89 -2.05 26.97 -1.99
CA PHE A 89 -2.52 26.50 -3.30
C PHE A 89 -4.01 26.17 -3.33
N ALA A 90 -4.61 25.79 -2.20
CA ALA A 90 -6.03 25.47 -2.08
C ALA A 90 -6.94 26.72 -2.00
N ARG A 91 -6.38 27.92 -1.83
CA ARG A 91 -7.19 29.15 -1.81
C ARG A 91 -7.76 29.41 -3.21
N PRO A 92 -9.09 29.56 -3.36
CA PRO A 92 -9.69 29.87 -4.65
C PRO A 92 -9.05 31.14 -5.20
N GLN A 93 -8.51 31.08 -6.42
CA GLN A 93 -8.13 32.28 -7.14
C GLN A 93 -9.42 33.07 -7.39
N SER A 94 -9.59 34.19 -6.72
CA SER A 94 -10.74 35.07 -6.89
C SER A 94 -10.79 35.56 -8.34
N GLY A 95 -11.63 34.97 -9.20
CA GLY A 95 -11.77 35.53 -10.56
C GLY A 95 -12.46 34.76 -11.70
N ALA A 96 -13.22 33.68 -11.50
CA ALA A 96 -13.93 33.05 -12.64
C ALA A 96 -15.36 32.60 -12.32
N MET A 97 -16.35 33.35 -12.81
CA MET A 97 -17.77 32.97 -12.85
C MET A 97 -18.01 31.87 -13.91
N CYS A 98 -18.73 30.81 -13.54
CA CYS A 98 -19.18 29.77 -14.46
C CYS A 98 -20.64 30.02 -14.88
N CYS A 99 -20.88 30.13 -16.18
CA CYS A 99 -22.19 30.29 -16.80
C CYS A 99 -22.30 29.25 -17.93
N CYS A 100 -23.22 28.28 -17.80
CA CYS A 100 -23.98 27.69 -18.91
C CYS A 100 -24.88 26.54 -18.43
N LYS A 101 -26.20 26.76 -18.50
CA LYS A 101 -27.25 25.72 -18.59
C LYS A 101 -27.79 25.78 -20.01
N VAL A 102 -27.82 24.65 -20.73
CA VAL A 102 -28.58 24.51 -21.99
C VAL A 102 -29.46 23.27 -21.94
N LEU A 103 -30.66 23.48 -22.49
CA LEU A 103 -31.86 22.66 -22.49
C LEU A 103 -31.76 21.35 -23.30
N ALA A 104 -32.54 20.36 -22.86
CA ALA A 104 -32.83 19.13 -23.57
C ALA A 104 -34.15 19.26 -24.35
N THR A 105 -34.24 18.64 -25.54
CA THR A 105 -35.53 18.24 -26.14
C THR A 105 -35.39 17.29 -27.36
N PHE A 106 -36.20 16.21 -27.31
CA PHE A 106 -36.98 15.54 -28.39
C PHE A 106 -36.42 14.45 -29.34
N THR A 107 -36.89 13.21 -29.05
CA THR A 107 -37.59 12.17 -29.87
C THR A 107 -36.98 11.42 -31.07
N CYS A 108 -37.21 10.10 -31.02
CA CYS A 108 -37.01 9.01 -31.99
C CYS A 108 -38.15 8.93 -33.04
N PRO A 109 -37.94 8.28 -34.21
CA PRO A 109 -38.62 6.98 -34.41
C PRO A 109 -37.81 5.90 -35.18
N SER A 110 -38.27 4.67 -34.94
CA SER A 110 -37.81 3.31 -35.31
C SER A 110 -37.78 2.95 -36.81
N PHE A 111 -36.94 1.98 -37.22
CA PHE A 111 -37.37 0.69 -37.85
C PHE A 111 -36.21 -0.29 -38.26
N TRP A 112 -36.46 -1.60 -38.05
CA TRP A 112 -35.79 -2.84 -38.51
C TRP A 112 -34.34 -3.18 -38.09
N ARG A 113 -34.16 -4.21 -37.25
CA ARG A 113 -33.16 -5.28 -37.46
C ARG A 113 -33.40 -6.53 -36.59
N LYS A 114 -32.94 -7.64 -37.17
CA LYS A 114 -32.96 -9.05 -36.78
C LYS A 114 -32.62 -9.32 -35.31
N THR A 115 -33.24 -10.38 -34.80
CA THR A 115 -32.92 -11.12 -33.57
C THR A 115 -31.41 -11.26 -33.34
N MET A 116 -30.90 -10.48 -32.38
CA MET A 116 -29.70 -10.76 -31.59
C MET A 116 -30.13 -10.59 -30.13
N SER A 117 -29.66 -11.47 -29.24
CA SER A 117 -29.92 -11.36 -27.81
C SER A 117 -29.47 -9.98 -27.31
N TRP A 118 -30.43 -9.24 -26.80
CA TRP A 118 -30.22 -7.93 -26.20
C TRP A 118 -29.86 -8.14 -24.73
N MET A 119 -28.59 -7.99 -24.39
CA MET A 119 -28.17 -7.64 -23.03
C MET A 119 -27.95 -6.11 -23.03
N PRO A 120 -28.74 -5.33 -22.27
CA PRO A 120 -28.52 -3.90 -22.16
C PRO A 120 -27.21 -3.61 -21.42
N ASP A 121 -26.38 -2.78 -22.03
CA ASP A 121 -25.34 -1.91 -21.44
C ASP A 121 -24.73 -2.39 -20.10
N LEU A 122 -23.77 -3.29 -20.22
CA LEU A 122 -22.62 -3.37 -19.32
C LEU A 122 -21.36 -3.17 -20.14
N GLU A 123 -21.27 -2.07 -20.90
CA GLU A 123 -19.94 -1.49 -21.06
C GLU A 123 -19.57 -0.93 -19.69
N PRO A 124 -18.61 -1.51 -18.95
CA PRO A 124 -18.11 -0.85 -17.76
C PRO A 124 -17.64 0.52 -18.23
N LYS A 125 -18.32 1.58 -17.77
CA LYS A 125 -17.82 2.94 -17.95
C LYS A 125 -16.40 2.90 -17.41
N CYS A 126 -15.40 2.93 -18.28
CA CYS A 126 -14.03 3.18 -17.87
C CYS A 126 -14.02 4.66 -17.50
N PRO A 127 -14.10 5.04 -16.20
CA PRO A 127 -13.83 6.42 -15.85
C PRO A 127 -12.47 6.77 -16.45
N SER A 128 -12.33 8.00 -16.95
CA SER A 128 -11.05 8.52 -17.42
C SER A 128 -9.96 8.18 -16.42
N VAL A 129 -8.75 7.86 -16.91
CA VAL A 129 -7.55 7.67 -16.07
C VAL A 129 -7.55 8.78 -15.03
N GLY A 130 -7.61 8.43 -13.74
CA GLY A 130 -8.04 9.32 -12.64
C GLY A 130 -7.29 10.65 -12.52
N SER A 131 -7.55 11.45 -11.49
CA SER A 131 -6.73 12.62 -11.15
C SER A 131 -5.51 12.21 -10.29
N LEU A 132 -4.42 12.98 -10.34
CA LEU A 132 -3.30 12.77 -9.40
C LEU A 132 -3.72 12.98 -7.95
N ASN A 133 -4.78 13.76 -7.74
CA ASN A 133 -5.40 13.94 -6.45
C ASN A 133 -6.03 12.65 -5.91
N ASP A 134 -6.32 11.67 -6.76
CA ASP A 134 -6.96 10.40 -6.36
C ASP A 134 -5.96 9.49 -5.63
N ILE A 135 -4.65 9.70 -5.82
CA ILE A 135 -3.62 9.07 -5.00
C ILE A 135 -3.53 9.83 -3.68
N GLU A 136 -4.08 9.23 -2.62
CA GLU A 136 -3.98 9.78 -1.27
C GLU A 136 -2.55 9.66 -0.73
N THR A 137 -1.94 8.48 -0.90
CA THR A 137 -0.58 8.20 -0.42
C THR A 137 0.23 7.42 -1.44
N LEU A 138 1.43 7.92 -1.74
CA LEU A 138 2.47 7.18 -2.46
C LEU A 138 3.51 6.67 -1.46
N ILE A 139 3.74 5.37 -1.43
CA ILE A 139 4.73 4.72 -0.57
C ILE A 139 5.86 4.19 -1.45
N VAL A 140 7.09 4.57 -1.09
CA VAL A 140 8.32 4.00 -1.63
C VAL A 140 8.93 3.12 -0.52
N PRO A 141 8.71 1.80 -0.55
CA PRO A 141 9.24 0.84 0.41
C PRO A 141 10.75 0.93 0.58
N ARG A 142 11.22 0.62 1.77
CA ARG A 142 12.65 0.42 2.05
C ARG A 142 12.96 -1.07 2.13
N ALA A 143 14.14 -1.45 1.68
CA ALA A 143 14.67 -2.78 1.93
C ALA A 143 14.92 -2.97 3.44
N ARG A 144 14.64 -4.17 3.95
CA ARG A 144 14.94 -4.62 5.32
C ARG A 144 15.48 -6.03 5.26
N ASP A 145 16.51 -6.32 6.05
CA ASP A 145 17.03 -7.67 6.22
C ASP A 145 16.22 -8.41 7.31
N LEU A 146 15.79 -9.64 7.01
CA LEU A 146 15.09 -10.54 7.93
C LEU A 146 15.97 -11.70 8.44
N GLY A 147 17.29 -11.58 8.35
CA GLY A 147 18.24 -12.60 8.81
C GLY A 147 18.67 -13.53 7.68
N GLY A 148 19.11 -12.96 6.55
CA GLY A 148 19.68 -13.70 5.42
C GLY A 148 18.98 -13.48 4.07
N PHE A 149 17.90 -12.70 4.05
CA PHE A 149 17.27 -12.22 2.81
C PHE A 149 16.59 -10.86 3.00
N GLU A 150 16.59 -10.04 1.95
CA GLU A 150 15.99 -8.71 1.96
C GLU A 150 14.51 -8.73 1.54
N VAL A 151 13.69 -7.97 2.24
CA VAL A 151 12.29 -7.69 1.91
C VAL A 151 12.06 -6.19 1.70
N ARG A 152 11.08 -5.83 0.88
CA ARG A 152 10.64 -4.44 0.70
C ARG A 152 9.32 -4.19 1.43
N ARG A 153 9.39 -3.47 2.56
CA ARG A 153 8.23 -3.16 3.40
C ARG A 153 7.43 -1.98 2.92
N ALA A 154 6.22 -2.23 2.44
CA ALA A 154 5.28 -1.20 2.01
C ALA A 154 4.32 -0.78 3.13
N LEU A 155 3.87 -1.71 3.97
CA LEU A 155 3.04 -1.44 5.14
C LEU A 155 3.62 -2.11 6.39
N PRO A 156 3.53 -1.47 7.57
CA PRO A 156 3.05 -0.12 7.80
C PRO A 156 4.06 0.96 7.35
N ALA A 157 3.56 2.15 6.98
CA ALA A 157 4.35 3.32 6.58
C ALA A 157 4.00 4.59 7.41
N PRO A 158 4.90 5.58 7.53
CA PRO A 158 4.71 6.74 8.42
C PRO A 158 3.40 7.53 8.24
N LYS A 159 2.82 7.54 7.04
CA LYS A 159 1.57 8.24 6.72
C LYS A 159 0.41 7.31 6.36
N ARG A 160 0.63 6.00 6.38
CA ARG A 160 -0.38 4.99 6.08
C ARG A 160 -0.06 3.69 6.79
N GLN A 161 -0.82 3.39 7.83
CA GLN A 161 -0.64 2.17 8.61
C GLN A 161 -1.35 0.98 7.96
N MET A 162 -2.50 1.24 7.32
CA MET A 162 -3.37 0.21 6.75
C MET A 162 -3.93 0.62 5.39
N VAL A 163 -4.33 -0.35 4.59
CA VAL A 163 -5.21 -0.19 3.43
C VAL A 163 -6.39 -1.12 3.65
N GLY A 164 -7.57 -0.60 3.97
CA GLY A 164 -8.69 -1.42 4.44
C GLY A 164 -8.24 -2.25 5.66
N PRO A 165 -8.43 -3.59 5.66
CA PRO A 165 -7.97 -4.45 6.76
C PRO A 165 -6.47 -4.83 6.67
N PHE A 166 -5.77 -4.51 5.58
CA PHE A 166 -4.36 -4.88 5.38
C PHE A 166 -3.42 -3.97 6.18
N ILE A 167 -2.68 -4.52 7.15
CA ILE A 167 -1.83 -3.76 8.09
C ILE A 167 -0.32 -3.95 7.86
N PHE A 168 0.05 -4.98 7.10
CA PHE A 168 1.44 -5.32 6.81
C PHE A 168 1.56 -5.80 5.37
N PHE A 169 2.64 -5.41 4.69
CA PHE A 169 2.93 -5.83 3.32
C PHE A 169 4.43 -5.81 3.09
N ASP A 170 5.02 -6.98 2.89
CA ASP A 170 6.42 -7.17 2.52
C ASP A 170 6.50 -7.91 1.18
N GLN A 171 7.18 -7.31 0.19
CA GLN A 171 7.63 -8.06 -0.98
C GLN A 171 8.91 -8.83 -0.61
N MET A 172 8.92 -10.13 -0.91
CA MET A 172 10.08 -11.01 -0.76
C MET A 172 10.73 -11.20 -2.13
N GLY A 173 12.05 -11.01 -2.22
CA GLY A 173 12.79 -11.21 -3.46
C GLY A 173 12.49 -10.19 -4.57
N PRO A 174 12.94 -10.45 -5.82
CA PRO A 174 13.50 -11.72 -6.28
C PRO A 174 14.89 -11.97 -5.67
N VAL A 175 15.11 -13.18 -5.18
CA VAL A 175 16.39 -13.66 -4.65
C VAL A 175 16.66 -15.07 -5.15
N GLU A 176 17.92 -15.36 -5.47
CA GLU A 176 18.41 -16.70 -5.80
C GLU A 176 19.25 -17.24 -4.64
N PHE A 177 19.07 -18.51 -4.31
CA PHE A 177 19.83 -19.21 -3.30
C PHE A 177 20.69 -20.29 -3.95
N LEU A 178 21.92 -20.45 -3.46
CA LEU A 178 22.77 -21.57 -3.83
C LEU A 178 22.30 -22.86 -3.15
N LYS A 179 22.95 -23.96 -3.49
CA LYS A 179 22.72 -25.25 -2.83
C LYS A 179 22.95 -25.10 -1.31
N ASP A 180 22.10 -25.74 -0.52
CA ASP A 180 22.10 -25.77 0.95
C ASP A 180 21.69 -24.44 1.63
N GLU A 181 21.61 -23.34 0.89
CA GLU A 181 21.05 -22.06 1.34
C GLU A 181 19.52 -22.02 1.21
N GLY A 182 18.88 -20.98 1.77
CA GLY A 182 17.44 -20.80 1.70
C GLY A 182 16.91 -20.00 2.88
N ILE A 183 15.61 -19.71 2.85
CA ILE A 183 14.91 -18.96 3.90
C ILE A 183 14.69 -19.86 5.11
N ASP A 184 14.88 -19.32 6.31
CA ASP A 184 14.75 -20.04 7.57
C ASP A 184 14.12 -19.17 8.65
N VAL A 185 12.85 -18.80 8.46
CA VAL A 185 12.09 -18.04 9.45
C VAL A 185 11.66 -19.01 10.55
N ARG A 186 12.41 -18.99 11.64
CA ARG A 186 12.21 -19.83 12.84
C ARG A 186 10.83 -19.59 13.48
N PRO A 187 10.34 -20.51 14.32
CA PRO A 187 9.08 -20.37 15.04
C PRO A 187 8.89 -18.99 15.70
N HIS A 188 7.79 -18.32 15.35
CA HIS A 188 7.41 -17.02 15.89
C HIS A 188 5.88 -16.90 16.00
N PRO A 189 5.38 -16.08 16.95
CA PRO A 189 3.96 -16.00 17.26
C PRO A 189 3.25 -14.89 16.50
N HIS A 190 1.94 -15.04 16.31
CA HIS A 190 1.01 -14.01 15.88
C HIS A 190 -0.26 -14.02 16.73
N ILE A 191 -0.91 -12.85 16.85
CA ILE A 191 -2.26 -12.68 17.44
C ILE A 191 -3.05 -11.62 16.66
N GLY A 192 -4.39 -11.72 16.68
CA GLY A 192 -5.34 -10.71 16.19
C GLY A 192 -5.23 -10.36 14.70
N LEU A 193 -4.62 -11.23 13.90
CA LEU A 193 -4.42 -11.06 12.46
C LEU A 193 -4.56 -12.39 11.72
N ALA A 194 -4.64 -12.31 10.40
CA ALA A 194 -4.36 -13.41 9.49
C ALA A 194 -3.13 -13.09 8.64
N THR A 195 -2.28 -14.09 8.38
CA THR A 195 -1.17 -13.96 7.43
C THR A 195 -1.58 -14.52 6.07
N VAL A 196 -1.09 -13.87 5.01
CA VAL A 196 -1.30 -14.25 3.62
C VAL A 196 0.06 -14.41 2.98
N THR A 197 0.39 -15.63 2.58
CA THR A 197 1.59 -15.92 1.80
C THR A 197 1.16 -16.19 0.36
N TYR A 198 1.72 -15.45 -0.60
CA TYR A 198 1.46 -15.64 -2.03
C TYR A 198 2.76 -15.57 -2.83
N LEU A 199 3.07 -16.63 -3.58
CA LEU A 199 4.33 -16.76 -4.29
C LEU A 199 4.16 -16.59 -5.81
N TYR A 200 5.19 -16.01 -6.42
CA TYR A 200 5.39 -15.92 -7.86
C TYR A 200 6.45 -16.89 -8.35
N GLN A 201 7.44 -17.20 -7.50
CA GLN A 201 8.51 -18.15 -7.75
C GLN A 201 8.93 -18.81 -6.44
N GLY A 202 9.41 -20.06 -6.54
CA GLY A 202 9.89 -20.83 -5.40
C GLY A 202 8.78 -21.53 -4.63
N GLU A 203 9.14 -22.04 -3.46
CA GLU A 203 8.20 -22.65 -2.53
C GLU A 203 8.65 -22.44 -1.08
N PHE A 204 7.70 -22.43 -0.15
CA PHE A 204 7.97 -22.46 1.29
C PHE A 204 7.31 -23.65 1.94
N GLN A 205 7.97 -24.18 2.97
CA GLN A 205 7.37 -25.09 3.94
C GLN A 205 6.89 -24.26 5.13
N HIS A 206 5.57 -24.21 5.29
CA HIS A 206 4.90 -23.68 6.46
C HIS A 206 4.68 -24.80 7.48
N ARG A 207 5.02 -24.57 8.74
CA ARG A 207 4.60 -25.40 9.87
C ARG A 207 4.05 -24.54 10.99
N ASP A 208 2.99 -24.97 11.64
CA ASP A 208 2.40 -24.22 12.75
C ASP A 208 2.02 -25.09 13.96
N SER A 209 1.65 -24.41 15.04
CA SER A 209 1.23 -24.97 16.31
C SER A 209 -0.10 -25.75 16.25
N LEU A 210 -0.85 -25.68 15.14
CA LEU A 210 -2.03 -26.52 14.90
C LEU A 210 -1.64 -27.91 14.39
N GLY A 211 -0.36 -28.11 14.04
CA GLY A 211 0.13 -29.32 13.41
C GLY A 211 0.11 -29.26 11.87
N THR A 212 -0.19 -28.11 11.28
CA THR A 212 -0.12 -27.93 9.83
C THR A 212 1.32 -28.11 9.35
N ASN A 213 1.50 -28.76 8.19
CA ASN A 213 2.77 -28.85 7.48
C ASN A 213 2.48 -28.79 5.98
N GLN A 214 2.60 -27.60 5.39
CA GLN A 214 2.14 -27.31 4.04
C GLN A 214 3.27 -26.72 3.19
N ILE A 215 3.46 -27.27 1.99
CA ILE A 215 4.31 -26.63 0.98
C ILE A 215 3.44 -25.69 0.14
N ILE A 216 3.74 -24.39 0.15
CA ILE A 216 3.12 -23.41 -0.74
C ILE A 216 3.95 -23.22 -2.00
N ARG A 217 3.28 -23.11 -3.15
CA ARG A 217 3.87 -22.96 -4.49
C ARG A 217 3.32 -21.71 -5.19
N PRO A 218 3.91 -21.30 -6.33
CA PRO A 218 3.44 -20.11 -7.03
C PRO A 218 1.97 -20.21 -7.42
N GLY A 219 1.25 -19.09 -7.31
CA GLY A 219 -0.18 -19.01 -7.62
C GLY A 219 -1.11 -19.56 -6.53
N ALA A 220 -0.61 -20.31 -5.56
CA ALA A 220 -1.38 -20.76 -4.39
C ALA A 220 -1.39 -19.72 -3.27
N VAL A 221 -2.34 -19.85 -2.34
CA VAL A 221 -2.43 -19.02 -1.14
C VAL A 221 -2.44 -19.87 0.12
N ASN A 222 -1.63 -19.47 1.10
CA ASN A 222 -1.79 -19.88 2.49
C ASN A 222 -2.46 -18.72 3.23
N TRP A 223 -3.52 -19.04 3.96
CA TRP A 223 -4.27 -18.12 4.82
C TRP A 223 -4.25 -18.68 6.24
N MET A 224 -3.41 -18.11 7.11
CA MET A 224 -3.31 -18.53 8.51
C MET A 224 -3.95 -17.48 9.40
N VAL A 225 -5.08 -17.80 10.02
CA VAL A 225 -5.74 -16.95 11.01
C VAL A 225 -5.10 -17.22 12.36
N ALA A 226 -4.49 -16.20 12.95
CA ALA A 226 -3.85 -16.31 14.25
C ALA A 226 -4.84 -16.25 15.42
N GLY A 227 -5.87 -15.41 15.29
CA GLY A 227 -6.87 -15.20 16.35
C GLY A 227 -6.20 -14.96 17.72
N ASN A 228 -6.58 -15.74 18.72
CA ASN A 228 -6.02 -15.63 20.08
C ASN A 228 -4.55 -16.07 20.21
N GLY A 229 -3.97 -16.74 19.21
CA GLY A 229 -2.56 -17.13 19.22
C GLY A 229 -2.23 -18.31 18.32
N VAL A 230 -1.28 -18.11 17.41
CA VAL A 230 -0.63 -19.19 16.65
C VAL A 230 0.87 -18.94 16.64
N THR A 231 1.66 -20.01 16.61
CA THR A 231 3.09 -19.93 16.33
C THR A 231 3.39 -20.73 15.08
N HIS A 232 4.21 -20.18 14.19
CA HIS A 232 4.57 -20.84 12.95
C HIS A 232 6.00 -20.55 12.51
N SER A 233 6.49 -21.38 11.60
CA SER A 233 7.75 -21.22 10.89
C SER A 233 7.53 -21.31 9.38
N GLU A 234 8.38 -20.60 8.64
CA GLU A 234 8.40 -20.61 7.17
C GLU A 234 9.84 -20.84 6.70
N ARG A 235 10.10 -22.02 6.15
CA ARG A 235 11.45 -22.48 5.78
C ARG A 235 11.50 -22.96 4.33
N THR A 236 12.63 -22.82 3.67
CA THR A 236 12.92 -23.59 2.44
C THR A 236 13.06 -25.07 2.82
N SER A 237 12.32 -25.95 2.14
CA SER A 237 12.33 -27.39 2.44
C SER A 237 13.70 -28.03 2.22
N ALA A 238 13.99 -29.10 2.96
CA ALA A 238 15.23 -29.85 2.81
C ALA A 238 15.42 -30.44 1.39
N ILE A 239 14.34 -30.67 0.65
CA ILE A 239 14.39 -31.14 -0.75
C ILE A 239 14.81 -29.99 -1.66
N THR A 240 14.16 -28.84 -1.54
CA THR A 240 14.43 -27.64 -2.36
C THR A 240 15.88 -27.17 -2.21
N ARG A 241 16.43 -27.25 -0.99
CA ARG A 241 17.82 -26.90 -0.67
C ARG A 241 18.86 -27.73 -1.42
N GLN A 242 18.51 -28.91 -1.95
CA GLN A 242 19.45 -29.77 -2.68
C GLN A 242 19.87 -29.19 -4.04
N SER A 243 19.18 -28.15 -4.52
CA SER A 243 19.45 -27.47 -5.78
C SER A 243 19.37 -25.96 -5.66
N LYS A 244 19.93 -25.24 -6.65
CA LYS A 244 19.68 -23.81 -6.81
C LYS A 244 18.18 -23.56 -6.95
N HIS A 245 17.68 -22.54 -6.27
CA HIS A 245 16.27 -22.16 -6.33
C HIS A 245 16.13 -20.64 -6.15
N SER A 246 14.97 -20.10 -6.52
CA SER A 246 14.65 -18.69 -6.35
C SER A 246 13.38 -18.52 -5.54
N VAL A 247 13.22 -17.35 -4.94
CA VAL A 247 11.99 -16.95 -4.26
C VAL A 247 11.60 -15.55 -4.73
N LEU A 248 10.33 -15.39 -5.08
CA LEU A 248 9.68 -14.11 -5.29
C LEU A 248 8.23 -14.25 -4.81
N GLY A 249 7.80 -13.36 -3.92
CA GLY A 249 6.48 -13.46 -3.31
C GLY A 249 6.11 -12.21 -2.52
N VAL A 250 4.95 -12.27 -1.88
CA VAL A 250 4.47 -11.24 -0.96
C VAL A 250 3.97 -11.91 0.31
N GLN A 251 4.38 -11.36 1.45
CA GLN A 251 3.80 -11.63 2.75
C GLN A 251 2.93 -10.43 3.17
N THR A 252 1.67 -10.69 3.44
CA THR A 252 0.70 -9.65 3.82
C THR A 252 0.00 -10.06 5.11
N TRP A 253 -0.29 -9.11 6.01
CA TRP A 253 -1.14 -9.36 7.19
C TRP A 253 -2.45 -8.59 7.09
N VAL A 254 -3.53 -9.28 7.42
CA VAL A 254 -4.89 -8.74 7.52
C VAL A 254 -5.25 -8.68 8.99
N ALA A 255 -5.52 -7.49 9.52
CA ALA A 255 -5.97 -7.35 10.89
C ALA A 255 -7.41 -7.85 11.02
N LEU A 256 -7.71 -8.58 12.10
CA LEU A 256 -9.06 -9.09 12.34
C LEU A 256 -9.98 -7.98 12.88
N PRO A 257 -11.30 -8.03 12.59
CA PRO A 257 -12.29 -7.26 13.33
C PRO A 257 -12.21 -7.55 14.83
N GLU A 258 -12.60 -6.59 15.67
CA GLU A 258 -12.42 -6.71 17.13
C GLU A 258 -13.14 -7.93 17.70
N ALA A 259 -14.32 -8.25 17.17
CA ALA A 259 -15.12 -9.40 17.56
C ALA A 259 -14.43 -10.75 17.26
N ASP A 260 -13.44 -10.75 16.36
CA ASP A 260 -12.78 -11.96 15.87
C ASP A 260 -11.34 -12.13 16.39
N GLU A 261 -10.78 -11.12 17.06
CA GLU A 261 -9.38 -11.14 17.54
C GLU A 261 -9.07 -12.31 18.49
N ASP A 262 -10.08 -12.82 19.19
CA ASP A 262 -9.92 -13.88 20.19
C ASP A 262 -10.43 -15.25 19.70
N GLN A 263 -10.77 -15.39 18.42
CA GLN A 263 -11.16 -16.69 17.85
C GLN A 263 -9.99 -17.70 17.89
N PRO A 264 -10.27 -19.02 17.84
CA PRO A 264 -9.23 -20.02 17.66
C PRO A 264 -8.46 -19.80 16.36
N ALA A 265 -7.17 -20.10 16.37
CA ALA A 265 -6.36 -20.11 15.17
C ALA A 265 -6.85 -21.16 14.15
N SER A 266 -6.70 -20.85 12.87
CA SER A 266 -7.05 -21.75 11.76
C SER A 266 -6.09 -21.57 10.58
N PHE A 267 -6.08 -22.54 9.68
CA PHE A 267 -5.26 -22.52 8.47
C PHE A 267 -6.04 -23.04 7.27
N GLU A 268 -5.96 -22.32 6.16
CA GLU A 268 -6.48 -22.72 4.86
C GLU A 268 -5.36 -22.66 3.81
N HIS A 269 -5.34 -23.68 2.94
CA HIS A 269 -4.51 -23.70 1.75
C HIS A 269 -5.39 -23.88 0.53
N HIS A 270 -5.21 -23.01 -0.46
CA HIS A 270 -5.92 -23.06 -1.72
C HIS A 270 -4.88 -23.07 -2.85
N GLY A 271 -4.91 -24.13 -3.66
CA GLY A 271 -4.03 -24.29 -4.84
C GLY A 271 -4.36 -23.27 -5.92
N GLU A 272 -3.44 -23.06 -6.87
CA GLU A 272 -3.62 -22.10 -7.97
C GLU A 272 -4.93 -22.33 -8.73
N GLU A 273 -5.25 -23.59 -9.00
CA GLU A 273 -6.43 -24.03 -9.74
C GLU A 273 -7.77 -23.76 -9.04
N SER A 274 -7.73 -23.49 -7.74
CA SER A 274 -8.93 -23.22 -6.94
C SER A 274 -9.29 -21.73 -6.88
N LEU A 275 -8.39 -20.84 -7.33
CA LEU A 275 -8.59 -19.41 -7.30
C LEU A 275 -9.22 -18.90 -8.60
N PRO A 276 -10.26 -18.04 -8.55
CA PRO A 276 -10.86 -17.47 -9.74
C PRO A 276 -9.85 -16.65 -10.56
N VAL A 277 -9.87 -16.86 -11.88
CA VAL A 277 -9.07 -16.08 -12.84
C VAL A 277 -10.01 -15.39 -13.81
N LEU A 278 -9.87 -14.06 -13.91
CA LEU A 278 -10.60 -13.22 -14.85
C LEU A 278 -9.66 -12.79 -15.97
N GLU A 279 -10.10 -12.93 -17.22
CA GLU A 279 -9.31 -12.57 -18.41
C GLU A 279 -10.13 -11.72 -19.38
N GLY A 280 -9.47 -10.78 -20.05
CA GLY A 280 -10.06 -10.01 -21.15
C GLY A 280 -9.29 -8.73 -21.41
N GLU A 281 -9.40 -8.12 -22.60
CA GLU A 281 -8.87 -6.76 -22.86
C GLU A 281 -7.39 -6.55 -22.49
N GLY A 282 -6.56 -7.60 -22.54
CA GLY A 282 -5.14 -7.54 -22.17
C GLY A 282 -4.86 -7.56 -20.66
N LYS A 283 -5.80 -7.97 -19.83
CA LYS A 283 -5.64 -8.23 -18.39
C LYS A 283 -5.91 -9.70 -18.06
N GLU A 284 -5.10 -10.24 -17.17
CA GLU A 284 -5.32 -11.50 -16.45
C GLU A 284 -5.27 -11.16 -14.96
N VAL A 285 -6.31 -11.53 -14.21
CA VAL A 285 -6.45 -11.18 -12.79
C VAL A 285 -6.85 -12.41 -12.00
N ARG A 286 -6.00 -12.83 -11.06
CA ARG A 286 -6.29 -13.90 -10.11
C ARG A 286 -6.80 -13.29 -8.80
N LEU A 287 -8.05 -13.62 -8.44
CA LEU A 287 -8.65 -13.17 -7.18
C LEU A 287 -8.22 -14.12 -6.05
N ILE A 288 -7.40 -13.62 -5.14
CA ILE A 288 -6.78 -14.39 -4.06
C ILE A 288 -7.68 -14.41 -2.83
N LEU A 289 -8.23 -13.25 -2.43
CA LEU A 289 -9.12 -13.12 -1.28
C LEU A 289 -10.33 -12.25 -1.61
N GLY A 290 -11.46 -12.55 -0.94
CA GLY A 290 -12.63 -11.69 -0.90
C GLY A 290 -13.45 -11.69 -2.19
N THR A 291 -13.96 -10.53 -2.60
CA THR A 291 -14.91 -10.40 -3.72
C THR A 291 -14.58 -9.17 -4.56
N ALA A 292 -14.42 -9.37 -5.87
CA ALA A 292 -14.13 -8.30 -6.83
C ALA A 292 -14.57 -8.70 -8.24
N TRP A 293 -14.99 -7.71 -9.03
CA TRP A 293 -15.40 -7.89 -10.43
C TRP A 293 -16.46 -8.99 -10.65
N GLY A 294 -17.36 -9.19 -9.69
CA GLY A 294 -18.42 -10.20 -9.74
C GLY A 294 -18.00 -11.60 -9.30
N GLU A 295 -16.70 -11.82 -9.04
CA GLU A 295 -16.14 -13.11 -8.60
C GLU A 295 -15.86 -13.12 -7.09
N ARG A 296 -15.80 -14.33 -6.52
CA ARG A 296 -15.52 -14.57 -5.10
C ARG A 296 -14.45 -15.65 -4.93
N ALA A 297 -13.38 -15.33 -4.20
CA ALA A 297 -12.38 -16.33 -3.80
C ALA A 297 -12.95 -17.29 -2.74
N PRO A 298 -12.47 -18.55 -2.70
CA PRO A 298 -12.98 -19.57 -1.77
C PRO A 298 -12.56 -19.35 -0.30
N VAL A 299 -11.55 -18.51 -0.05
CA VAL A 299 -11.00 -18.25 1.28
C VAL A 299 -12.01 -17.52 2.16
N GLN A 300 -12.21 -18.00 3.39
CA GLN A 300 -13.11 -17.36 4.35
C GLN A 300 -12.46 -16.10 4.96
N THR A 301 -13.09 -14.94 4.73
CA THR A 301 -12.63 -13.65 5.26
C THR A 301 -13.56 -13.13 6.37
N PHE A 302 -13.04 -12.22 7.21
CA PHE A 302 -13.75 -11.68 8.38
C PHE A 302 -14.30 -10.25 8.18
N SER A 303 -13.92 -9.59 7.08
CA SER A 303 -14.46 -8.31 6.66
C SER A 303 -14.56 -8.25 5.14
N GLU A 304 -15.28 -7.27 4.60
CA GLU A 304 -15.30 -7.05 3.15
C GLU A 304 -13.91 -6.62 2.66
N MET A 305 -13.39 -7.33 1.65
CA MET A 305 -12.09 -7.05 1.07
C MET A 305 -11.95 -7.62 -0.34
N PHE A 306 -10.86 -7.24 -1.00
CA PHE A 306 -10.32 -7.93 -2.16
C PHE A 306 -8.79 -7.95 -2.08
N TYR A 307 -8.20 -9.03 -2.56
CA TYR A 307 -6.75 -9.17 -2.76
C TYR A 307 -6.53 -9.90 -4.07
N ALA A 308 -5.79 -9.32 -5.00
CA ALA A 308 -5.67 -9.87 -6.35
C ALA A 308 -4.29 -9.63 -6.98
N ASP A 309 -3.82 -10.62 -7.72
CA ASP A 309 -2.64 -10.53 -8.57
C ASP A 309 -3.08 -10.28 -10.01
N ALA A 310 -2.60 -9.20 -10.63
CA ALA A 310 -2.97 -8.84 -11.99
C ALA A 310 -1.76 -8.70 -12.90
N ILE A 311 -1.84 -9.30 -14.08
CA ILE A 311 -0.90 -9.12 -15.18
C ILE A 311 -1.60 -8.29 -16.26
N LEU A 312 -0.99 -7.17 -16.62
CA LEU A 312 -1.50 -6.23 -17.60
C LEU A 312 -0.54 -6.13 -18.79
N GLN A 313 -1.06 -6.35 -19.99
CA GLN A 313 -0.36 -6.09 -21.24
C GLN A 313 -0.11 -4.58 -21.43
N PRO A 314 0.85 -4.17 -22.29
CA PRO A 314 1.09 -2.77 -22.60
C PRO A 314 -0.19 -1.97 -22.91
N GLY A 315 -0.42 -0.88 -22.18
CA GLY A 315 -1.59 -0.01 -22.37
C GLY A 315 -2.93 -0.57 -21.89
N ALA A 316 -2.99 -1.80 -21.36
CA ALA A 316 -4.21 -2.38 -20.81
C ALA A 316 -4.71 -1.55 -19.61
N LYS A 317 -6.02 -1.57 -19.37
CA LYS A 317 -6.67 -0.82 -18.30
C LYS A 317 -7.39 -1.74 -17.33
N LEU A 318 -7.22 -1.47 -16.04
CA LEU A 318 -7.85 -2.22 -14.96
C LEU A 318 -8.61 -1.24 -14.05
N PRO A 319 -9.96 -1.21 -14.10
CA PRO A 319 -10.75 -0.49 -13.11
C PRO A 319 -10.63 -1.19 -11.75
N LEU A 320 -10.37 -0.41 -10.70
CA LEU A 320 -10.40 -0.93 -9.34
C LEU A 320 -11.86 -1.20 -8.93
N PRO A 321 -12.10 -2.20 -8.05
CA PRO A 321 -13.41 -2.42 -7.46
C PRO A 321 -13.98 -1.12 -6.84
N ASP A 322 -15.27 -0.89 -7.01
CA ASP A 322 -15.99 0.31 -6.53
C ASP A 322 -16.80 0.05 -5.25
N GLY A 323 -17.03 -1.21 -4.90
CA GLY A 323 -17.68 -1.63 -3.64
C GLY A 323 -16.79 -1.58 -2.39
N HIS A 324 -15.56 -1.07 -2.49
CA HIS A 324 -14.60 -1.06 -1.38
C HIS A 324 -14.13 0.35 -1.08
N GLU A 325 -14.17 0.74 0.21
CA GLU A 325 -13.83 2.09 0.65
C GLU A 325 -12.34 2.38 0.42
N ASP A 326 -11.46 1.60 1.04
CA ASP A 326 -10.02 1.82 0.98
C ASP A 326 -9.35 0.87 -0.03
N ARG A 327 -8.54 1.41 -0.93
CA ARG A 327 -8.01 0.69 -2.09
C ARG A 327 -6.58 1.10 -2.37
N GLY A 328 -5.76 0.13 -2.76
CA GLY A 328 -4.38 0.34 -3.15
C GLY A 328 -3.89 -0.65 -4.19
N ILE A 329 -2.77 -0.30 -4.79
CA ILE A 329 -2.00 -1.18 -5.67
C ILE A 329 -0.52 -1.14 -5.29
N TYR A 330 0.15 -2.25 -5.50
CA TYR A 330 1.59 -2.37 -5.44
C TYR A 330 2.13 -2.84 -6.80
N VAL A 331 3.08 -2.11 -7.36
CA VAL A 331 3.69 -2.46 -8.66
C VAL A 331 4.80 -3.48 -8.43
N MET A 332 4.57 -4.75 -8.78
CA MET A 332 5.55 -5.82 -8.68
C MET A 332 6.61 -5.72 -9.78
N SER A 333 6.18 -5.48 -11.02
CA SER A 333 7.06 -5.31 -12.18
C SER A 333 6.43 -4.39 -13.23
N GLY A 334 7.25 -3.85 -14.13
CA GLY A 334 6.82 -2.90 -15.15
C GLY A 334 6.47 -1.53 -14.57
N SER A 335 5.44 -0.91 -15.12
CA SER A 335 4.97 0.40 -14.65
C SER A 335 3.48 0.60 -14.90
N VAL A 336 2.86 1.46 -14.11
CA VAL A 336 1.47 1.88 -14.29
C VAL A 336 1.39 3.38 -14.56
N VAL A 337 0.37 3.77 -15.30
CA VAL A 337 -0.02 5.15 -15.53
C VAL A 337 -1.28 5.43 -14.73
N VAL A 338 -1.17 6.38 -13.80
CA VAL A 338 -2.30 6.92 -13.04
C VAL A 338 -2.29 8.41 -13.25
N ALA A 339 -3.41 8.96 -13.71
CA ALA A 339 -3.56 10.39 -13.97
C ALA A 339 -2.50 11.01 -14.90
N GLY A 340 -2.01 10.24 -15.87
CA GLY A 340 -0.98 10.68 -16.81
C GLY A 340 0.44 10.68 -16.24
N GLU A 341 0.66 10.27 -14.99
CA GLU A 341 1.99 10.06 -14.41
C GLU A 341 2.32 8.57 -14.32
N THR A 342 3.59 8.23 -14.49
CA THR A 342 4.07 6.85 -14.54
C THR A 342 4.75 6.45 -13.23
N PHE A 343 4.32 5.31 -12.68
CA PHE A 343 4.85 4.73 -11.45
C PHE A 343 5.44 3.35 -11.74
N GLY A 344 6.75 3.20 -11.55
CA GLY A 344 7.46 1.94 -11.76
C GLY A 344 7.34 0.97 -10.57
N ALA A 345 7.93 -0.20 -10.77
CA ALA A 345 8.03 -1.27 -9.78
C ALA A 345 8.54 -0.83 -8.40
N GLY A 346 8.12 -1.55 -7.36
CA GLY A 346 8.49 -1.30 -5.98
C GLY A 346 7.81 -0.06 -5.39
N ARG A 347 6.61 0.30 -5.86
CA ARG A 347 5.83 1.44 -5.34
C ARG A 347 4.43 1.00 -4.99
N MET A 348 3.94 1.45 -3.83
CA MET A 348 2.54 1.31 -3.46
C MET A 348 1.82 2.64 -3.64
N MET A 349 0.65 2.62 -4.25
CA MET A 349 -0.27 3.75 -4.30
C MET A 349 -1.54 3.38 -3.54
N VAL A 350 -1.95 4.26 -2.64
CA VAL A 350 -3.21 4.14 -1.91
C VAL A 350 -4.10 5.29 -2.33
N PHE A 351 -5.34 4.96 -2.63
CA PHE A 351 -6.27 5.84 -3.29
C PHE A 351 -7.31 6.40 -2.34
N ARG A 352 -7.90 7.54 -2.70
CA ARG A 352 -8.99 8.13 -1.95
C ARG A 352 -10.23 7.23 -1.98
N PRO A 353 -10.96 7.15 -0.85
CA PRO A 353 -12.23 6.46 -0.81
C PRO A 353 -13.27 7.00 -1.80
N GLY A 354 -14.04 6.09 -2.40
CA GLY A 354 -15.22 6.41 -3.21
C GLY A 354 -14.97 6.90 -4.64
N ASP A 355 -13.77 7.37 -4.98
CA ASP A 355 -13.49 7.85 -6.34
C ASP A 355 -13.34 6.67 -7.33
N PRO A 356 -14.02 6.67 -8.50
CA PRO A 356 -13.80 5.66 -9.53
C PRO A 356 -12.37 5.76 -10.10
N ILE A 357 -11.59 4.69 -10.00
CA ILE A 357 -10.19 4.70 -10.40
C ILE A 357 -9.90 3.58 -11.38
N THR A 358 -9.19 3.93 -12.45
CA THR A 358 -8.69 2.99 -13.44
C THR A 358 -7.19 3.11 -13.56
N ILE A 359 -6.51 1.98 -13.46
CA ILE A 359 -5.06 1.87 -13.59
C ILE A 359 -4.75 1.51 -15.05
N GLY A 360 -3.89 2.30 -15.69
CA GLY A 360 -3.33 1.94 -17.00
C GLY A 360 -1.99 1.24 -16.83
N ALA A 361 -1.70 0.22 -17.63
CA ALA A 361 -0.35 -0.31 -17.74
C ALA A 361 0.52 0.61 -18.61
N GLY A 362 1.79 0.74 -18.27
CA GLY A 362 2.78 1.44 -19.06
C GLY A 362 3.16 0.70 -20.34
N GLU A 363 4.12 1.24 -21.08
CA GLU A 363 4.54 0.73 -22.39
C GLU A 363 5.09 -0.71 -22.37
N ALA A 364 5.63 -1.15 -21.23
CA ALA A 364 6.15 -2.51 -21.05
C ALA A 364 5.15 -3.46 -20.38
N GLY A 365 3.91 -3.02 -20.12
CA GLY A 365 2.97 -3.74 -19.27
C GLY A 365 3.30 -3.60 -17.78
N ALA A 366 2.55 -4.31 -16.94
CA ALA A 366 2.76 -4.33 -15.50
C ALA A 366 2.27 -5.62 -14.85
N ARG A 367 2.88 -6.00 -13.72
CA ARG A 367 2.29 -6.93 -12.76
C ARG A 367 2.00 -6.20 -11.45
N LEU A 368 0.79 -6.35 -10.93
CA LEU A 368 0.28 -5.61 -9.79
C LEU A 368 -0.23 -6.57 -8.72
N MET A 369 0.00 -6.22 -7.46
CA MET A 369 -0.79 -6.73 -6.35
C MET A 369 -1.81 -5.67 -5.96
N LEU A 370 -3.09 -6.00 -6.00
CA LEU A 370 -4.19 -5.13 -5.64
C LEU A 370 -4.76 -5.53 -4.29
N LEU A 371 -5.09 -4.54 -3.46
CA LEU A 371 -5.60 -4.76 -2.12
C LEU A 371 -6.56 -3.65 -1.72
N GLY A 372 -7.59 -4.01 -0.98
CA GLY A 372 -8.52 -3.04 -0.41
C GLY A 372 -9.69 -3.69 0.30
N GLY A 373 -10.49 -2.89 0.97
CA GLY A 373 -11.62 -3.39 1.76
C GLY A 373 -12.24 -2.35 2.66
N GLU A 374 -13.09 -2.85 3.55
CA GLU A 374 -13.76 -2.08 4.58
C GLU A 374 -12.76 -1.51 5.61
N THR A 375 -13.04 -0.31 6.08
CA THR A 375 -12.35 0.27 7.23
C THR A 375 -12.79 -0.47 8.50
N LEU A 376 -11.84 -1.01 9.27
CA LEU A 376 -12.15 -1.73 10.50
C LEU A 376 -12.87 -0.87 11.54
N ASN A 377 -13.56 -1.55 12.47
CA ASN A 377 -14.39 -0.98 13.54
C ASN A 377 -13.64 -0.15 14.61
N GLY A 378 -12.38 0.21 14.37
CA GLY A 378 -11.53 0.96 15.29
C GLY A 378 -10.04 0.85 14.92
N PRO A 379 -9.15 1.48 15.72
CA PRO A 379 -7.72 1.38 15.49
C PRO A 379 -7.20 -0.05 15.66
N ARG A 380 -6.08 -0.35 14.99
CA ARG A 380 -5.28 -1.55 15.24
C ARG A 380 -3.87 -1.12 15.63
N TYR A 381 -3.44 -1.57 16.79
CA TYR A 381 -2.09 -1.38 17.28
C TYR A 381 -1.23 -2.54 16.83
N ILE A 382 -0.02 -2.25 16.37
CA ILE A 382 0.98 -3.24 15.97
C ILE A 382 2.18 -3.15 16.91
N SER A 383 2.61 -4.29 17.46
CA SER A 383 3.83 -4.43 18.25
C SER A 383 4.51 -5.74 17.88
N TRP A 384 5.68 -5.66 17.25
CA TRP A 384 6.39 -6.80 16.69
C TRP A 384 5.49 -7.61 15.74
N ASN A 385 5.11 -8.84 16.11
CA ASN A 385 4.25 -9.74 15.34
C ASN A 385 2.80 -9.78 15.84
N PHE A 386 2.44 -8.88 16.76
CA PHE A 386 1.13 -8.82 17.38
C PHE A 386 0.33 -7.64 16.85
N VAL A 387 -0.93 -7.90 16.50
CA VAL A 387 -1.91 -6.88 16.11
C VAL A 387 -3.14 -7.02 17.00
N ALA A 388 -3.65 -5.92 17.52
CA ALA A 388 -4.86 -5.93 18.33
C ALA A 388 -5.53 -4.55 18.39
N SER A 389 -6.81 -4.54 18.72
CA SER A 389 -7.63 -3.37 19.06
C SER A 389 -7.22 -2.71 20.37
N SER A 390 -6.56 -3.46 21.27
CA SER A 390 -6.12 -3.01 22.59
C SER A 390 -4.62 -3.19 22.82
N ARG A 391 -3.99 -2.19 23.45
CA ARG A 391 -2.58 -2.26 23.87
C ARG A 391 -2.34 -3.27 24.99
N GLU A 392 -3.35 -3.51 25.84
CA GLU A 392 -3.29 -4.50 26.92
C GLU A 392 -3.13 -5.90 26.33
N LYS A 393 -3.94 -6.26 25.33
CA LYS A 393 -3.81 -7.54 24.60
C LYS A 393 -2.42 -7.76 24.01
N LEU A 394 -1.78 -6.69 23.50
CA LEU A 394 -0.42 -6.77 22.97
C LEU A 394 0.62 -7.03 24.06
N GLU A 395 0.47 -6.42 25.23
CA GLU A 395 1.38 -6.63 26.36
C GLU A 395 1.18 -8.03 26.96
N ASP A 396 -0.05 -8.50 27.10
CA ASP A 396 -0.34 -9.86 27.56
C ASP A 396 0.25 -10.92 26.62
N ALA A 397 0.13 -10.74 25.31
CA ALA A 397 0.73 -11.64 24.31
C ALA A 397 2.26 -11.61 24.37
N LYS A 398 2.85 -10.42 24.55
CA LYS A 398 4.28 -10.25 24.74
C LYS A 398 4.76 -10.95 26.01
N GLN A 399 4.07 -10.77 27.14
CA GLN A 399 4.42 -11.42 28.39
C GLN A 399 4.38 -12.95 28.23
N ALA A 400 3.31 -13.49 27.64
CA ALA A 400 3.18 -14.92 27.41
C ALA A 400 4.29 -15.49 26.50
N TRP A 401 4.71 -14.76 25.46
CA TRP A 401 5.83 -15.18 24.60
C TRP A 401 7.17 -15.12 25.34
N VAL A 402 7.37 -14.10 26.16
CA VAL A 402 8.59 -13.92 26.97
C VAL A 402 8.73 -15.00 28.05
N GLU A 403 7.62 -15.40 28.67
CA GLU A 403 7.58 -16.48 29.66
C GLU A 403 8.03 -17.81 29.06
N GLY A 404 7.70 -18.06 27.79
CA GLY A 404 8.22 -19.19 27.01
C GLY A 404 7.73 -20.57 27.51
N ASP A 405 6.59 -20.62 28.18
CA ASP A 405 5.92 -21.88 28.53
C ASP A 405 5.15 -22.42 27.33
N PHE A 406 5.83 -23.22 26.49
CA PHE A 406 5.24 -23.78 25.28
C PHE A 406 4.42 -25.06 25.51
N GLU A 407 4.37 -25.57 26.75
CA GLU A 407 3.59 -26.76 27.11
C GLU A 407 2.22 -26.37 27.66
N HIS A 408 2.16 -25.39 28.57
CA HIS A 408 0.94 -24.99 29.27
C HIS A 408 0.54 -23.53 29.04
N GLY A 409 1.41 -22.73 28.43
CA GLY A 409 1.15 -21.32 28.16
C GLY A 409 0.28 -21.07 26.93
N ARG A 410 0.18 -19.78 26.56
CA ARG A 410 -0.66 -19.31 25.45
C ARG A 410 -0.20 -19.83 24.09
N PHE A 411 1.10 -19.94 23.89
CA PHE A 411 1.69 -20.35 22.61
C PHE A 411 2.25 -21.77 22.73
N ARG A 412 2.28 -22.48 21.60
CA ARG A 412 2.94 -23.80 21.48
C ARG A 412 3.82 -23.75 20.24
N LEU A 413 4.96 -24.44 20.26
CA LEU A 413 5.80 -24.52 19.07
C LEU A 413 5.24 -25.55 18.06
N PRO A 414 5.52 -25.39 16.75
CA PRO A 414 5.08 -26.34 15.75
C PRO A 414 5.64 -27.75 16.00
N PRO A 415 4.81 -28.81 15.92
CA PRO A 415 5.29 -30.19 16.07
C PRO A 415 6.41 -30.50 15.06
N GLY A 416 7.56 -30.95 15.56
CA GLY A 416 8.72 -31.27 14.71
C GLY A 416 9.48 -30.05 14.19
N ASP A 417 9.21 -28.86 14.71
CA ASP A 417 10.01 -27.65 14.56
C ASP A 417 9.97 -26.82 15.86
N ASP A 418 10.38 -27.43 16.96
CA ASP A 418 10.26 -26.95 18.35
C ASP A 418 11.61 -26.78 19.08
N ALA A 419 12.72 -26.97 18.37
CA ALA A 419 14.06 -26.90 18.94
C ALA A 419 14.57 -25.46 19.15
N GLU A 420 14.00 -24.49 18.43
CA GLU A 420 14.42 -23.09 18.44
C GLU A 420 13.22 -22.17 18.16
N PHE A 421 13.33 -20.89 18.52
CA PHE A 421 12.31 -19.88 18.25
C PHE A 421 12.92 -18.48 18.17
N ILE A 422 12.18 -17.52 17.64
CA ILE A 422 12.60 -16.11 17.59
C ILE A 422 12.29 -15.45 18.95
N PRO A 423 13.30 -15.01 19.72
CA PRO A 423 13.05 -14.31 20.98
C PRO A 423 12.36 -12.96 20.72
N PHE A 424 11.59 -12.48 21.70
CA PHE A 424 11.04 -11.12 21.63
C PHE A 424 12.19 -10.11 21.47
N PRO A 425 12.07 -9.08 20.60
CA PRO A 425 13.13 -8.09 20.41
C PRO A 425 13.62 -7.48 21.73
N GLY A 426 14.94 -7.48 21.93
CA GLY A 426 15.57 -7.00 23.17
C GLY A 426 15.88 -8.09 24.20
N GLN A 427 15.55 -9.35 23.93
CA GLN A 427 16.01 -10.51 24.70
C GLN A 427 17.16 -11.24 23.99
N SER A 428 18.15 -11.71 24.75
CA SER A 428 19.17 -12.63 24.24
C SER A 428 18.49 -13.96 23.91
N GLY A 429 18.63 -14.45 22.67
CA GLY A 429 18.11 -15.77 22.28
C GLY A 429 18.71 -16.87 23.15
N LYS A 430 17.90 -17.88 23.47
CA LYS A 430 18.39 -19.16 24.02
C LYS A 430 18.79 -20.08 22.88
#